data_AF-A0A0D8ZWB5-F1
#
_entry.id   AF-A0A0D8ZWB5-F1
#
_cell.length_a   1.000
_cell.length_b   1.000
_cell.length_c   1.000
_cell.angle_alpha   90.00
_cell.angle_beta   90.00
_cell.angle_gamma   90.00
#
_symmetry.space_group_name_H-M   'P 1'
#
loop_
_entity.id
_entity.type
_entity.pdbx_description
1 polymer ?
#
loop_
_entity_poly.entity_id
_entity_poly.type
_entity_poly.pdbx_seq_one_letter_code
_entity_poly.pdbx_strand_id
1 'polypeptide(L)'
;MRSLVLLLIVVLPGISATSLSTYYLMPEWVALEASFQADNRVAKSPSPTLQDLFVAQVAENRHRINCFAQGVGVLLGGTIPAIGIHGICTQPSRKQSNSGGTVL
;
A
#
# COMPACT_ATOMS: atom_id res chain seq x y z
N MET A 1 -18.50 -17.84 -12.34
CA MET A 1 -17.68 -18.31 -11.19
C MET A 1 -16.27 -17.70 -11.19
N ARG A 2 -15.49 -17.78 -12.28
CA ARG A 2 -14.12 -17.19 -12.33
C ARG A 2 -14.02 -15.72 -11.93
N SER A 3 -14.93 -14.86 -12.42
CA SER A 3 -14.94 -13.44 -12.06
C SER A 3 -15.27 -13.21 -10.57
N LEU A 4 -16.13 -14.05 -10.00
CA LEU A 4 -16.48 -14.01 -8.57
C LEU A 4 -15.30 -14.45 -7.70
N VAL A 5 -14.54 -15.45 -8.15
CA VAL A 5 -13.29 -15.88 -7.49
C VAL A 5 -12.24 -14.77 -7.55
N LEU A 6 -12.04 -14.11 -8.69
CA LEU A 6 -11.12 -12.97 -8.80
C LEU A 6 -11.53 -11.82 -7.88
N LEU A 7 -12.82 -11.53 -7.78
CA LEU A 7 -13.32 -10.47 -6.92
C LEU A 7 -13.10 -10.78 -5.43
N LEU A 8 -13.46 -11.99 -4.99
CA LEU A 8 -13.38 -12.37 -3.57
C LEU A 8 -11.94 -12.62 -3.09
N ILE A 9 -11.07 -13.20 -3.93
CA ILE A 9 -9.75 -13.67 -3.50
C ILE A 9 -8.63 -12.70 -3.88
N VAL A 10 -8.80 -11.88 -4.91
CA VAL A 10 -7.75 -10.98 -5.39
C VAL A 10 -8.12 -9.52 -5.11
N VAL A 11 -9.30 -9.09 -5.54
CA VAL A 11 -9.69 -7.68 -5.45
C VAL A 11 -9.95 -7.26 -4.01
N LEU A 12 -10.80 -7.99 -3.27
CA LEU A 12 -11.12 -7.63 -1.89
C LEU A 12 -9.89 -7.66 -0.95
N PRO A 13 -9.03 -8.70 -0.96
CA PRO A 13 -7.84 -8.70 -0.14
C PRO A 13 -6.86 -7.59 -0.52
N GLY A 14 -6.67 -7.33 -1.81
CA GLY A 14 -5.81 -6.25 -2.28
C GLY A 14 -6.27 -4.86 -1.83
N ILE A 15 -7.58 -4.57 -1.96
CA ILE A 15 -8.17 -3.34 -1.43
C ILE A 15 -8.00 -3.25 0.09
N SER A 16 -8.27 -4.35 0.81
CA SER A 16 -8.12 -4.35 2.28
C SER A 16 -6.68 -4.07 2.73
N ALA A 17 -5.69 -4.67 2.05
CA ALA A 17 -4.28 -4.41 2.31
C ALA A 17 -3.90 -2.95 2.00
N THR A 18 -4.35 -2.42 0.86
CA THR A 18 -4.14 -1.01 0.49
C THR A 18 -4.69 -0.05 1.53
N SER A 19 -5.94 -0.27 1.94
CA SER A 19 -6.63 0.55 2.93
C SER A 19 -5.93 0.51 4.29
N LEU A 20 -5.51 -0.68 4.73
CA LEU A 20 -4.80 -0.84 6.00
C LEU A 20 -3.44 -0.13 5.96
N SER A 21 -2.65 -0.33 4.90
CA SER A 21 -1.36 0.36 4.74
C SER A 21 -1.54 1.88 4.64
N THR A 22 -2.57 2.36 3.95
CA THR A 22 -2.85 3.80 3.83
C THR A 22 -3.25 4.40 5.18
N TYR A 23 -4.06 3.67 5.96
CA TYR A 23 -4.49 4.09 7.29
C TYR A 23 -3.31 4.31 8.24
N TYR A 24 -2.31 3.42 8.21
CA TYR A 24 -1.10 3.54 9.02
C TYR A 24 -0.03 4.46 8.41
N LEU A 25 -0.06 4.72 7.11
CA LEU A 25 0.89 5.62 6.44
C LEU A 25 0.75 7.07 6.91
N MET A 26 -0.48 7.56 7.06
CA MET A 26 -0.75 8.95 7.45
C MET A 26 -0.18 9.34 8.83
N PRO A 27 -0.39 8.58 9.92
CA PRO A 27 0.20 8.92 11.22
C PRO A 27 1.72 8.81 11.22
N GLU A 28 2.31 7.84 10.50
CA GLU A 28 3.76 7.71 10.37
C GLU A 28 4.37 8.87 9.58
N TRP A 29 3.68 9.36 8.55
CA TRP A 29 4.09 10.56 7.82
C TRP A 29 4.13 11.80 8.71
N VAL A 30 3.10 11.99 9.54
CA VAL A 30 3.04 13.11 10.50
C VAL A 30 4.13 12.99 11.56
N ALA A 31 4.36 11.78 12.09
CA ALA A 31 5.42 11.53 13.07
C ALA A 31 6.82 11.77 12.45
N LEU A 32 7.02 11.40 11.19
CA LEU A 32 8.24 11.65 10.46
C LEU A 32 8.51 13.15 10.31
N GLU A 33 7.52 13.94 9.89
CA GLU A 33 7.64 15.39 9.75
C GLU A 33 7.97 16.05 11.09
N ALA A 34 7.30 15.64 12.17
CA ALA A 34 7.58 16.15 13.52
C ALA A 34 9.02 15.79 13.98
N SER A 35 9.48 14.58 13.68
CA SER A 35 10.84 14.12 14.01
C SER A 35 11.90 14.92 13.25
N PHE A 36 11.68 15.15 11.95
CA PHE A 36 12.57 15.94 11.11
C PHE A 36 12.68 17.40 11.60
N GLN A 37 11.56 17.99 12.06
CA GLN A 37 11.58 19.33 12.66
C GLN A 37 12.30 19.35 14.02
N ALA A 38 12.14 18.31 14.84
CA ALA A 38 12.86 18.18 16.11
C ALA A 38 14.38 18.06 15.89
N ASP A 39 14.80 17.25 14.93
CA ASP A 39 16.20 17.05 14.59
C ASP A 39 16.85 18.36 14.10
N ASN A 40 16.16 19.09 13.23
CA ASN A 40 16.58 20.42 12.79
C ASN A 40 16.71 21.45 13.92
N ARG A 41 15.92 21.33 15.00
CA ARG A 41 16.02 22.22 16.17
C ARG A 41 17.22 21.85 17.04
N VAL A 42 17.49 20.56 17.23
CA VAL A 42 18.69 20.07 17.94
C VAL A 42 19.95 20.49 17.19
N ALA A 43 19.98 20.33 15.87
CA ALA A 43 21.11 20.74 15.02
C ALA A 43 21.38 22.25 15.03
N LYS A 44 20.35 23.08 15.23
CA LYS A 44 20.47 24.56 15.31
C LYS A 44 20.67 25.07 16.74
N SER A 45 20.70 24.19 17.74
CA SER A 45 20.90 24.59 19.13
C SER A 45 22.34 25.09 19.35
N PRO A 46 22.57 26.04 20.27
CA PRO A 46 23.87 26.71 20.41
C PRO A 46 25.02 25.81 20.91
N SER A 47 24.72 24.61 21.41
CA SER A 47 25.73 23.63 21.86
C SER A 47 25.16 22.19 21.80
N PRO A 48 25.00 21.60 20.62
CA PRO A 48 24.49 20.24 20.49
C PRO A 48 25.59 19.23 20.79
N THR A 49 25.30 18.25 21.65
CA THR A 49 26.20 17.12 21.88
C THR A 49 26.12 16.18 20.68
N LEU A 50 27.25 15.58 20.27
CA LEU A 50 27.24 14.55 19.20
C LEU A 50 26.27 13.40 19.48
N GLN A 51 26.07 13.07 20.76
CA GLN A 51 25.11 12.05 21.18
C GLN A 51 23.66 12.46 20.91
N ASP A 52 23.30 13.73 21.11
CA ASP A 52 21.95 14.25 20.87
C ASP A 52 21.62 14.23 19.37
N LEU A 53 22.58 14.60 18.53
CA LEU A 53 22.46 14.51 17.07
C LEU A 53 22.29 13.05 16.60
N PHE A 54 23.05 12.12 17.20
CA PHE A 54 22.97 10.71 16.80
C PHE A 54 21.62 10.07 17.19
N VAL A 55 21.11 10.38 18.38
CA VAL A 55 19.81 9.89 18.86
C VAL A 55 18.67 10.42 18.00
N ALA A 56 18.69 11.71 17.69
CA ALA A 56 17.66 12.34 16.87
C ALA A 56 17.66 11.80 15.42
N GLN A 57 18.85 11.59 14.83
CA GLN A 57 18.98 11.01 13.50
C GLN A 57 18.51 9.54 13.42
N VAL A 58 18.74 8.74 14.48
CA VAL A 58 18.22 7.36 14.54
C VAL A 58 16.69 7.36 14.68
N ALA A 59 16.12 8.30 15.45
CA ALA A 59 14.68 8.44 15.60
C ALA A 59 13.99 8.81 14.28
N GLU A 60 14.54 9.77 13.52
CA GLU A 60 14.04 10.15 12.19
C GLU A 60 14.05 8.94 11.22
N ASN A 61 15.19 8.23 11.15
CA ASN A 61 15.35 7.11 10.22
C ASN A 61 14.34 5.98 10.48
N ARG A 62 13.92 5.76 11.72
CA ARG A 62 12.87 4.79 12.05
C ARG A 62 11.54 5.13 11.38
N HIS A 63 11.12 6.38 11.47
CA HIS A 63 9.87 6.83 10.86
C HIS A 63 9.95 6.84 9.33
N ARG A 64 11.11 7.14 8.75
CA ARG A 64 11.35 7.02 7.29
C ARG A 64 11.16 5.60 6.79
N ILE A 65 11.75 4.62 7.49
CA ILE A 65 11.65 3.21 7.11
C ILE A 65 10.21 2.71 7.25
N ASN A 66 9.52 3.07 8.33
CA ASN A 66 8.13 2.64 8.55
C ASN A 66 7.20 3.25 7.49
N CYS A 67 7.33 4.54 7.22
CA CYS A 67 6.60 5.22 6.16
C CYS A 67 6.89 4.60 4.78
N PHE A 68 8.14 4.23 4.49
CA PHE A 68 8.50 3.55 3.25
C PHE A 68 7.82 2.17 3.14
N ALA A 69 7.87 1.36 4.21
CA ALA A 69 7.25 0.05 4.23
C ALA A 69 5.73 0.14 4.01
N GLN A 70 5.07 1.11 4.64
CA GLN A 70 3.65 1.36 4.41
C GLN A 70 3.36 1.87 3.01
N GLY A 71 4.20 2.74 2.45
CA GLY A 71 4.08 3.23 1.07
C GLY A 71 4.18 2.09 0.04
N VAL A 72 5.14 1.18 0.24
CA VAL A 72 5.26 -0.05 -0.57
C VAL A 72 4.02 -0.94 -0.39
N GLY A 73 3.51 -1.06 0.84
CA GLY A 73 2.26 -1.78 1.13
C GLY A 73 1.05 -1.24 0.39
N VAL A 74 0.91 0.09 0.28
CA VAL A 74 -0.13 0.75 -0.52
C VAL A 74 0.04 0.44 -2.01
N LEU A 75 1.25 0.56 -2.55
CA LEU A 75 1.51 0.33 -3.97
C LEU A 75 1.27 -1.12 -4.39
N LEU A 76 1.80 -2.07 -3.62
CA LEU A 76 1.57 -3.50 -3.85
C LEU A 76 0.09 -3.85 -3.65
N GLY A 77 -0.49 -3.36 -2.56
CA GLY A 77 -1.89 -3.48 -2.24
C GLY A 77 -2.78 -3.00 -3.38
N GLY A 78 -2.44 -1.89 -4.05
CA GLY A 78 -3.22 -1.31 -5.15
C GLY A 78 -2.97 -1.99 -6.50
N THR A 79 -1.79 -2.57 -6.70
CA THR A 79 -1.45 -3.30 -7.93
C THR A 79 -2.22 -4.62 -8.03
N ILE A 80 -2.37 -5.35 -6.92
CA ILE A 80 -3.12 -6.62 -6.84
C ILE A 80 -4.58 -6.50 -7.33
N PRO A 81 -5.42 -5.56 -6.83
CA PRO A 81 -6.79 -5.39 -7.27
C PRO A 81 -6.85 -4.83 -8.70
N ALA A 82 -5.88 -4.01 -9.13
CA ALA A 82 -5.80 -3.58 -10.52
C ALA A 82 -5.65 -4.77 -11.48
N ILE A 83 -4.78 -5.74 -11.15
CA ILE A 83 -4.65 -7.00 -11.89
C ILE A 83 -5.94 -7.82 -11.84
N GLY A 84 -6.57 -7.93 -10.66
CA GLY A 84 -7.84 -8.64 -10.50
C GLY A 84 -8.97 -8.06 -11.34
N ILE A 85 -9.12 -6.74 -11.35
CA ILE A 85 -10.12 -6.01 -12.15
C ILE A 85 -9.81 -6.17 -13.65
N HIS A 86 -8.55 -6.00 -14.05
CA HIS A 86 -8.14 -6.22 -15.44
C HIS A 86 -8.47 -7.64 -15.91
N GLY A 87 -8.22 -8.65 -15.07
CA GLY A 87 -8.58 -10.05 -15.35
C GLY A 87 -10.08 -10.30 -15.44
N ILE A 88 -10.91 -9.54 -14.72
CA ILE A 88 -12.38 -9.60 -14.84
C ILE A 88 -12.82 -8.96 -16.17
N CYS A 89 -12.26 -7.81 -16.54
CA CYS A 89 -12.64 -7.07 -17.75
C CYS A 89 -12.20 -7.76 -19.05
N THR A 90 -11.08 -8.50 -19.02
CA THR A 90 -10.52 -9.17 -20.22
C THR A 90 -11.01 -10.61 -20.39
N GLN A 91 -11.82 -11.13 -19.46
CA GLN A 91 -12.36 -12.48 -19.60
C GLN A 91 -13.36 -12.58 -20.76
N PRO A 92 -13.17 -13.55 -21.69
CA PRO A 92 -14.13 -13.76 -22.76
C PRO A 92 -15.47 -14.22 -22.17
N SER A 93 -16.53 -13.46 -22.44
CA SER A 93 -17.91 -13.87 -22.12
C SER A 93 -18.18 -15.21 -22.79
N ARG A 94 -18.26 -16.28 -22.00
CA ARG A 94 -18.72 -17.59 -22.47
C ARG A 94 -20.20 -17.46 -22.83
N LYS A 95 -20.50 -17.04 -24.07
CA LYS A 95 -21.82 -17.23 -24.66
C LYS A 95 -22.15 -18.72 -24.52
N GLN A 96 -23.23 -19.03 -23.82
CA GLN A 96 -23.84 -20.36 -23.87
C GLN A 96 -24.28 -20.61 -25.31
N SER A 97 -23.45 -21.30 -26.10
CA SER A 97 -23.92 -21.97 -27.31
C SER A 97 -24.63 -23.25 -26.85
N ASN A 98 -25.92 -23.12 -26.55
CA ASN A 98 -26.79 -24.29 -26.50
C ASN A 98 -27.23 -24.59 -27.95
N SER A 99 -26.30 -25.13 -28.74
CA SER A 99 -26.64 -25.74 -30.03
C SER A 99 -27.06 -27.18 -29.76
N GLY A 100 -28.32 -27.33 -29.32
CA GLY A 100 -29.03 -28.60 -29.42
C GLY A 100 -29.37 -28.83 -30.89
N GLY A 101 -28.48 -29.52 -31.60
CA GLY A 101 -28.74 -29.98 -32.95
C GLY A 101 -29.85 -31.03 -32.95
N THR A 102 -30.97 -30.71 -33.58
CA THR A 102 -31.95 -31.67 -34.15
C THR A 102 -32.79 -30.91 -35.16
N VAL A 103 -32.37 -30.89 -36.43
CA VAL A 103 -33.27 -31.06 -37.58
C VAL A 103 -32.39 -31.52 -38.76
N LEU A 104 -32.61 -32.76 -39.18
CA LEU A 104 -32.64 -33.33 -40.54
C LEU A 104 -32.33 -34.82 -40.45
#